data_AF-A0A2A5CQ75-F1
#
_entry.id   AF-A0A2A5CQ75-F1
#
_cell.length_a   1.000
_cell.length_b   1.000
_cell.length_c   1.000
_cell.angle_alpha   90.00
_cell.angle_beta   90.00
_cell.angle_gamma   90.00
#
_symmetry.space_group_name_H-M   'P 1'
#
loop_
_entity.id
_entity.type
_entity.pdbx_description
1 polymer ?
#
loop_
_entity_poly.entity_id
_entity_poly.type
_entity_poly.pdbx_seq_one_letter_code
_entity_poly.pdbx_strand_id
1 'polypeptide(L)' 'MEKLQKFMLKHPYISMAVILPFAMVFVLGVFSILINIILPAVIAFWLAGWIYTAIVGKPVRQYYRQPFWYTNYE' A
#
# COMPACT_ATOMS: atom_id res chain seq x y z
N MET A 1 -29.84 -24.73 3.15
CA MET A 1 -29.93 -23.32 2.71
C MET A 1 -30.56 -22.51 3.82
N GLU A 2 -29.78 -21.66 4.47
CA GLU A 2 -30.28 -20.81 5.55
C GLU A 2 -31.26 -19.75 5.02
N LYS A 3 -32.15 -19.25 5.90
CA LYS A 3 -33.19 -18.27 5.52
C LYS A 3 -32.60 -17.00 4.90
N LEU A 4 -31.47 -16.53 5.43
CA LEU A 4 -30.73 -15.38 4.91
C LEU A 4 -30.23 -15.61 3.48
N GLN A 5 -29.61 -16.77 3.24
CA GLN A 5 -29.09 -17.13 1.92
C GLN A 5 -30.20 -17.20 0.86
N LYS A 6 -31.36 -17.79 1.19
CA LYS A 6 -32.52 -17.79 0.29
C LYS A 6 -33.04 -16.37 0.01
N PHE A 7 -33.07 -15.51 1.02
CA PHE A 7 -33.46 -14.10 0.84
C PHE A 7 -32.49 -13.38 -0.10
N MET A 8 -31.19 -13.58 0.08
CA MET A 8 -30.16 -12.95 -0.74
C MET A 8 -30.25 -13.36 -2.21
N LEU A 9 -30.47 -14.65 -2.48
CA LEU A 9 -30.68 -15.16 -3.84
C LEU A 9 -31.99 -14.66 -4.47
N LYS A 10 -33.03 -14.46 -3.66
CA LYS A 10 -34.34 -13.96 -4.12
C LYS A 10 -34.32 -12.45 -4.39
N HIS A 11 -33.52 -11.68 -3.64
CA HIS A 11 -33.42 -10.23 -3.74
C HIS A 11 -31.95 -9.77 -3.85
N PRO A 12 -31.29 -10.03 -4.99
CA PRO A 12 -29.85 -9.81 -5.15
C PRO A 12 -29.46 -8.33 -5.05
N TYR A 13 -30.21 -7.42 -5.68
CA TYR A 13 -29.90 -5.99 -5.67
C TYR A 13 -30.03 -5.36 -4.28
N ILE A 14 -31.08 -5.73 -3.53
CA ILE A 14 -31.29 -5.25 -2.15
C ILE A 14 -30.15 -5.74 -1.25
N SER A 15 -29.80 -7.01 -1.38
CA SER A 15 -28.71 -7.60 -0.61
C SER A 15 -27.36 -6.96 -0.92
N MET A 16 -27.09 -6.70 -2.20
CA MET A 16 -25.88 -6.00 -2.62
C MET A 16 -25.85 -4.57 -2.06
N ALA A 17 -26.96 -3.83 -2.14
CA ALA A 17 -27.05 -2.47 -1.60
C ALA A 17 -26.77 -2.40 -0.09
N VAL A 18 -27.18 -3.43 0.66
CA VAL A 18 -26.91 -3.53 2.10
C VAL A 18 -25.45 -3.88 2.38
N ILE A 19 -24.84 -4.78 1.61
CA ILE A 19 -23.45 -5.23 1.83
C ILE A 19 -22.44 -4.16 1.39
N LEU A 20 -22.75 -3.43 0.32
CA LEU A 20 -21.88 -2.45 -0.32
C LEU A 20 -21.27 -1.42 0.64
N PRO A 21 -22.00 -0.73 1.54
CA PRO A 21 -21.39 0.23 2.47
C PRO A 21 -20.36 -0.42 3.40
N PHE A 22 -20.57 -1.65 3.86
CA PHE A 22 -19.61 -2.34 4.72
C PHE A 22 -18.35 -2.74 3.96
N ALA A 23 -18.52 -3.28 2.75
CA ALA A 23 -17.42 -3.57 1.85
C ALA A 23 -16.63 -2.30 1.50
N MET A 24 -17.32 -1.18 1.29
CA MET A 24 -16.71 0.11 1.00
C MET A 24 -15.86 0.62 2.18
N VAL A 25 -16.38 0.58 3.40
CA VAL A 25 -15.61 0.95 4.61
C VAL A 25 -14.36 0.08 4.76
N PHE A 26 -14.48 -1.23 4.53
CA PHE A 26 -13.33 -2.14 4.56
C PHE A 26 -12.26 -1.76 3.54
N VAL A 27 -12.66 -1.56 2.28
CA VAL A 27 -11.74 -1.18 1.20
C VAL A 27 -11.07 0.17 1.52
N LEU A 28 -11.84 1.17 1.96
CA LEU A 28 -11.30 2.47 2.36
C LEU A 28 -10.27 2.34 3.49
N GLY A 29 -10.51 1.47 4.47
CA GLY A 29 -9.56 1.19 5.55
C GLY A 29 -8.24 0.60 5.04
N VAL A 30 -8.31 -0.40 4.15
CA VAL A 30 -7.11 -1.02 3.54
C VAL A 30 -6.32 0.02 2.72
N PHE A 31 -7.00 0.79 1.88
CA PHE A 31 -6.35 1.83 1.09
C PHE A 31 -5.77 2.95 1.95
N SER A 32 -6.42 3.30 3.06
CA SER A 32 -5.89 4.27 4.01
C SER A 32 -4.55 3.81 4.58
N ILE A 33 -4.41 2.55 4.99
CA ILE A 33 -3.13 2.00 5.46
C ILE A 33 -2.09 2.05 4.34
N LEU A 34 -2.47 1.65 3.13
CA LEU A 34 -1.58 1.64 1.97
C LEU A 34 -1.04 3.04 1.65
N ILE A 35 -1.91 4.04 1.60
CA ILE A 35 -1.57 5.40 1.17
C ILE A 35 -0.97 6.22 2.31
N ASN A 36 -1.44 6.08 3.53
CA ASN A 36 -0.99 6.91 4.66
C ASN A 36 0.19 6.33 5.43
N ILE A 37 0.48 5.03 5.29
CA ILE A 37 1.59 4.38 5.99
C ILE A 37 2.60 3.81 5.00
N ILE A 38 2.18 2.88 4.15
CA ILE A 38 3.11 2.13 3.29
C ILE A 38 3.78 3.06 2.27
N LEU A 39 2.99 3.88 1.56
CA LEU A 39 3.52 4.79 0.55
C LEU A 39 4.52 5.81 1.15
N PRO A 40 4.22 6.53 2.25
CA PRO A 40 5.19 7.38 2.93
C PRO A 40 6.44 6.65 3.38
N ALA A 41 6.31 5.43 3.91
CA ALA A 41 7.47 4.64 4.34
C ALA A 41 8.41 4.31 3.16
N VAL A 42 7.85 3.91 2.02
CA VAL A 42 8.63 3.64 0.81
C VAL A 42 9.33 4.91 0.30
N ILE A 43 8.62 6.04 0.26
CA ILE A 43 9.20 7.32 -0.18
C ILE A 43 10.30 7.77 0.78
N ALA A 44 10.08 7.67 2.10
CA ALA A 44 11.07 8.01 3.10
C ALA A 44 12.32 7.15 2.97
N PHE A 45 12.16 5.84 2.76
CA PHE A 45 13.27 4.92 2.56
C PHE A 45 14.08 5.26 1.30
N TRP A 46 13.40 5.57 0.20
CA TRP A 46 14.06 5.99 -1.03
C TRP A 46 14.83 7.31 -0.86
N LEU A 47 14.22 8.30 -0.20
CA LEU A 47 14.85 9.58 0.09
C LEU A 47 16.06 9.40 1.03
N ALA A 48 15.96 8.52 2.02
CA ALA A 48 17.08 8.18 2.89
C ALA A 48 18.28 7.64 2.11
N GLY A 49 18.03 6.81 1.08
CA GLY A 49 19.07 6.35 0.17
C GLY A 49 19.80 7.49 -0.57
N TRP A 50 19.07 8.50 -1.01
CA TRP A 50 19.68 9.70 -1.62
C TRP A 50 20.46 10.53 -0.62
N ILE A 51 19.88 10.80 0.56
CA ILE A 51 20.52 11.58 1.62
C ILE A 51 21.82 10.91 2.04
N TYR A 52 21.81 9.61 2.28
CA TYR A 52 23.00 8.83 2.61
C TYR A 52 24.06 8.94 1.49
N THR A 53 23.66 8.80 0.22
CA THR A 53 24.58 8.89 -0.92
C THR A 53 25.21 10.29 -1.03
N ALA A 54 24.43 11.34 -0.79
CA ALA A 54 24.92 12.70 -0.76
C ALA A 54 25.91 12.96 0.40
N ILE A 55 25.61 12.45 1.60
CA ILE A 55 26.48 12.61 2.78
C ILE A 55 27.84 11.94 2.57
N VAL A 56 27.87 10.74 1.97
CA VAL A 56 29.12 10.01 1.72
C VAL A 56 29.89 10.54 0.48
N GLY A 57 29.42 11.63 -0.13
CA GLY A 57 30.09 12.30 -1.25
C GLY A 57 30.08 11.48 -2.54
N LYS A 58 29.21 10.48 -2.67
CA LYS A 58 29.03 9.72 -3.91
C LYS A 58 28.01 10.42 -4.80
N PRO A 59 28.18 10.37 -6.14
CA PRO A 59 27.19 10.96 -7.03
C PRO A 59 25.86 10.20 -6.91
N VAL A 60 24.74 10.91 -6.75
CA VAL A 60 23.39 10.32 -6.63
C VAL A 60 23.06 9.41 -7.83
N ARG A 61 23.67 9.65 -9.00
CA ARG A 61 23.58 8.78 -10.18
C ARG A 61 24.07 7.35 -9.93
N GLN A 62 24.97 7.14 -8.97
CA GLN A 62 25.45 5.82 -8.55
C GLN A 62 24.36 5.03 -7.81
N TYR A 63 23.51 5.70 -7.02
CA TYR A 63 22.38 5.05 -6.33
C TYR A 63 21.39 4.39 -7.31
N TYR A 64 21.16 5.01 -8.48
CA TYR A 64 20.30 4.42 -9.51
C TYR A 64 20.96 3.30 -10.32
N ARG A 65 22.30 3.30 -10.42
CA ARG A 65 23.05 2.22 -11.08
C ARG A 65 23.20 0.99 -10.20
N GLN A 66 23.33 1.20 -8.89
CA GLN A 66 23.47 0.17 -7.87
C GLN A 66 22.56 0.52 -6.68
N PRO A 67 21.29 0.10 -6.71
CA PRO A 67 20.40 0.22 -5.57
C PRO A 67 21.03 -0.50 -4.36
N PHE A 68 20.88 0.05 -3.15
CA PHE A 68 21.43 -0.52 -1.91
C PHE A 68 22.96 -0.66 -1.87
N TRP A 69 23.72 0.10 -2.66
CA TRP A 69 25.19 0.04 -2.71
C TRP A 69 25.88 0.14 -1.32
N TYR A 70 25.22 0.76 -0.33
CA TYR A 70 25.69 0.89 1.04
C TYR A 70 25.73 -0.42 1.85
N THR A 71 25.13 -1.51 1.37
CA THR A 71 25.18 -2.82 2.04
C THR A 71 26.42 -3.63 1.67
N ASN A 72 27.16 -3.22 0.64
CA ASN A 72 28.38 -3.86 0.16
C ASN A 72 29.54 -2.85 0.17
N TYR A 73 29.78 -2.24 1.33
CA TYR A 73 31.01 -1.50 1.57
C TYR A 73 32.10 -2.49 1.97
N GLU A 74 33.10 -2.69 1.09
CA GLU A 74 34.41 -3.24 1.46
C GLU A 74 35.24 -2.19 2.20
#